data_AF-A0A847B732-F1
#
_entry.id   AF-A0A847B732-F1
#
_cell.length_a   1.000
_cell.length_b   1.000
_cell.length_c   1.000
_cell.angle_alpha   90.00
_cell.angle_beta   90.00
_cell.angle_gamma   90.00
#
_symmetry.space_group_name_H-M   'P 1'
#
loop_
_entity.id
_entity.type
_entity.pdbx_description
1 polymer ?
#
loop_
_entity_poly.entity_id
_entity_poly.type
_entity_poly.pdbx_seq_one_letter_code
_entity_poly.pdbx_strand_id
1 'polypeptide(L)'
;MITITINGLDQFVVARLSKELNKNLANLFEVDEKEINFIAPQSMVFHNGVEQTSWHVIIDVAAPEELKKLEKNIADFLFSKIEDLAINIEIKFTYFSKANHFKHVNEDYPLYITEANVVHIEDETDEEESEEEDAFLEDPLNILKEVL
;
A
#
# COMPACT_ATOMS: atom_id res chain seq x y z
N MET A 1 6.69 10.65 -13.84
CA MET A 1 6.36 10.12 -12.51
C MET A 1 5.06 9.36 -12.62
N ILE A 2 4.97 8.21 -11.96
CA ILE A 2 3.84 7.30 -11.90
C ILE A 2 3.63 7.04 -10.41
N THR A 3 2.39 7.14 -9.96
CA THR A 3 2.04 6.92 -8.55
C THR A 3 1.05 5.77 -8.47
N ILE A 4 1.40 4.76 -7.67
CA ILE A 4 0.58 3.58 -7.41
C ILE A 4 0.15 3.66 -5.94
N THR A 5 -1.13 3.96 -5.72
CA THR A 5 -1.71 3.99 -4.37
C THR A 5 -2.46 2.70 -4.13
N ILE A 6 -2.17 2.00 -3.05
CA ILE A 6 -2.80 0.72 -2.72
C ILE A 6 -3.63 0.89 -1.46
N ASN A 7 -4.95 0.81 -1.60
CA ASN A 7 -5.90 0.86 -0.49
C ASN A 7 -6.35 -0.56 -0.13
N GLY A 8 -6.57 -0.82 1.16
CA GLY A 8 -7.06 -2.11 1.64
C GLY A 8 -5.96 -3.16 1.92
N LEU A 9 -4.68 -2.77 1.90
CA LEU A 9 -3.55 -3.58 2.37
C LEU A 9 -2.77 -2.84 3.45
N ASP A 10 -2.14 -3.61 4.34
CA ASP A 10 -1.22 -3.10 5.35
C ASP A 10 0.04 -2.46 4.74
N GLN A 11 0.57 -1.42 5.38
CA GLN A 11 1.70 -0.64 4.89
C GLN A 11 2.99 -1.46 4.74
N PHE A 12 3.21 -2.49 5.58
CA PHE A 12 4.39 -3.36 5.48
C PHE A 12 4.27 -4.31 4.30
N VAL A 13 3.05 -4.77 3.99
CA VAL A 13 2.78 -5.55 2.77
C VAL A 13 3.04 -4.69 1.53
N VAL A 14 2.57 -3.45 1.52
CA VAL A 14 2.84 -2.52 0.41
C VAL A 14 4.32 -2.19 0.27
N ALA A 15 5.05 -2.02 1.38
CA ALA A 15 6.50 -1.82 1.37
C ALA A 15 7.26 -3.02 0.79
N ARG A 16 6.83 -4.25 1.10
CA ARG A 16 7.39 -5.46 0.47
C ARG A 16 7.09 -5.50 -1.03
N LEU A 17 5.83 -5.26 -1.40
CA LEU A 17 5.40 -5.24 -2.80
C LEU A 17 6.15 -4.18 -3.60
N SER A 18 6.38 -2.99 -3.04
CA SER A 18 7.12 -1.94 -3.76
C SER A 18 8.52 -2.44 -4.12
N LYS A 19 9.25 -3.06 -3.20
CA LYS A 19 10.57 -3.66 -3.45
C LYS A 19 10.54 -4.74 -4.52
N GLU A 20 9.53 -5.62 -4.50
CA GLU A 20 9.41 -6.74 -5.42
C GLU A 20 8.97 -6.32 -6.84
N LEU A 21 8.08 -5.33 -6.93
CA LEU A 21 7.40 -4.97 -8.18
C LEU A 21 8.07 -3.82 -8.93
N ASN A 22 8.85 -2.95 -8.25
CA ASN A 22 9.35 -1.70 -8.81
C ASN A 22 10.03 -1.87 -10.17
N LYS A 23 11.03 -2.76 -10.23
CA LYS A 23 11.80 -3.01 -11.45
C LYS A 23 10.94 -3.52 -12.61
N ASN A 24 10.00 -4.42 -12.32
CA ASN A 24 9.14 -4.99 -13.35
C ASN A 24 8.15 -3.96 -13.88
N LEU A 25 7.56 -3.15 -13.00
CA LEU A 25 6.68 -2.06 -13.40
C LEU A 25 7.42 -0.99 -14.19
N ALA A 26 8.64 -0.64 -13.81
CA ALA A 26 9.47 0.31 -14.56
C ALA A 26 9.71 -0.17 -15.99
N ASN A 27 10.04 -1.46 -16.16
CA ASN A 27 10.19 -2.07 -17.47
C ASN A 27 8.87 -2.08 -18.26
N LEU A 28 7.75 -2.43 -17.62
CA LEU A 28 6.44 -2.48 -18.28
C LEU A 28 5.93 -1.09 -18.70
N PHE A 29 6.24 -0.06 -17.92
CA PHE A 29 5.93 1.33 -18.22
C PHE A 29 6.93 1.99 -19.16
N GLU A 30 8.05 1.34 -19.47
CA GLU A 30 9.16 1.89 -20.26
C GLU A 30 9.77 3.15 -19.63
N VAL A 31 9.95 3.15 -18.30
CA VAL A 31 10.50 4.29 -17.52
C VAL A 31 11.65 3.86 -16.60
N ASP A 32 12.35 4.85 -16.05
CA ASP A 32 13.34 4.66 -14.98
C ASP A 32 12.64 4.23 -13.68
N GLU A 33 13.25 3.33 -12.91
CA GLU A 33 12.76 2.87 -11.60
C GLU A 33 12.42 4.02 -10.64
N LYS A 34 13.15 5.14 -10.72
CA LYS A 34 12.92 6.33 -9.89
C LYS A 34 11.64 7.08 -10.23
N GLU A 35 11.01 6.78 -11.36
CA GLU A 35 9.78 7.43 -11.79
C GLU A 35 8.54 6.77 -11.19
N ILE A 36 8.67 5.65 -10.48
CA ILE A 36 7.56 4.93 -9.84
C ILE A 36 7.57 5.20 -8.34
N ASN A 37 6.41 5.56 -7.82
CA ASN A 37 6.16 5.72 -6.39
C ASN A 37 5.03 4.83 -5.94
N PHE A 38 5.20 4.20 -4.78
CA PHE A 38 4.14 3.47 -4.08
C PHE A 38 3.68 4.28 -2.88
N ILE A 39 2.36 4.35 -2.69
CA ILE A 39 1.73 5.00 -1.55
C ILE A 39 0.84 3.97 -0.86
N ALA A 40 1.00 3.85 0.46
CA ALA A 40 0.18 3.01 1.32
C ALA A 40 -0.58 3.90 2.32
N PRO A 41 -1.77 4.40 1.99
CA PRO A 41 -2.56 5.19 2.91
C PRO A 41 -3.03 4.32 4.08
N GLN A 42 -2.89 4.82 5.31
CA GLN A 42 -3.57 4.24 6.47
C GLN A 42 -5.06 4.48 6.34
N SER A 43 -5.74 3.53 5.69
CA SER A 43 -7.15 3.61 5.33
C SER A 43 -7.81 2.26 5.55
N MET A 44 -9.09 2.30 5.86
CA MET A 44 -9.94 1.11 5.97
C MET A 44 -10.97 1.15 4.86
N VAL A 45 -11.23 -0.01 4.26
CA VAL A 45 -12.28 -0.15 3.25
C VAL A 45 -13.58 -0.55 3.95
N PHE A 46 -14.67 0.15 3.67
CA PHE A 46 -16.00 -0.19 4.19
C PHE A 46 -17.00 -0.34 3.06
N HIS A 47 -17.87 -1.35 3.17
CA HIS A 47 -19.04 -1.52 2.32
C HIS A 47 -20.27 -1.75 3.19
N ASN A 48 -21.29 -0.90 3.05
CA ASN A 48 -22.53 -0.96 3.83
C ASN A 48 -22.29 -1.04 5.36
N GLY A 49 -21.33 -0.26 5.87
CA GLY A 49 -20.96 -0.23 7.29
C GLY A 49 -20.13 -1.42 7.78
N VAL A 50 -19.77 -2.36 6.91
CA VAL A 50 -18.93 -3.51 7.24
C VAL A 50 -17.51 -3.27 6.74
N GLU A 51 -16.54 -3.57 7.58
CA GLU A 51 -15.09 -3.51 7.30
C GLU A 51 -14.71 -4.54 6.22
N GLN A 52 -13.85 -4.18 5.27
CA GLN A 52 -13.52 -4.94 4.07
C GLN A 52 -12.01 -4.94 3.72
N THR A 53 -11.16 -4.40 4.59
CA THR A 53 -9.71 -4.41 4.40
C THR A 53 -9.22 -5.85 4.28
N SER A 54 -8.24 -6.08 3.41
CA SER A 54 -7.78 -7.42 3.01
C SER A 54 -8.81 -8.27 2.24
N TRP A 55 -10.09 -7.89 2.20
CA TRP A 55 -11.10 -8.52 1.32
C TRP A 55 -11.19 -7.80 -0.03
N HIS A 56 -11.13 -6.47 0.00
CA HIS A 56 -11.10 -5.59 -1.16
C HIS A 56 -9.80 -4.80 -1.21
N VAL A 57 -9.10 -4.86 -2.34
CA VAL A 57 -7.95 -4.01 -2.65
C VAL A 57 -8.29 -3.11 -3.82
N ILE A 58 -8.07 -1.81 -3.64
CA ILE A 58 -8.31 -0.79 -4.67
C ILE A 58 -6.98 -0.11 -4.99
N ILE A 59 -6.53 -0.26 -6.22
CA ILE A 59 -5.26 0.26 -6.71
C ILE A 59 -5.52 1.45 -7.62
N ASP A 60 -5.08 2.62 -7.20
CA ASP A 60 -5.12 3.83 -8.03
C ASP A 60 -3.76 4.04 -8.70
N VAL A 61 -3.75 4.04 -10.03
CA VAL A 61 -2.55 4.29 -10.84
C VAL A 61 -2.66 5.65 -11.51
N ALA A 62 -1.93 6.64 -11.02
CA ALA A 62 -1.80 7.94 -11.65
C ALA A 62 -0.58 7.97 -12.58
N ALA A 63 -0.79 8.27 -13.87
CA ALA A 63 0.28 8.22 -14.87
C ALA A 63 0.14 9.29 -15.97
N PRO A 64 1.23 9.65 -16.68
CA PRO A 64 1.14 10.48 -17.88
C PRO A 64 0.28 9.84 -18.97
N GLU A 65 -0.47 10.66 -19.71
CA GLU A 65 -1.42 10.21 -20.74
C GLU A 65 -0.79 9.34 -21.85
N GLU A 66 0.48 9.56 -22.19
CA GLU A 66 1.23 8.75 -23.17
C GLU A 66 1.40 7.28 -22.77
N LEU A 67 1.27 6.95 -21.48
CA LEU A 67 1.40 5.59 -20.96
C LEU A 67 0.08 4.82 -20.99
N LYS A 68 -1.03 5.45 -21.40
CA LYS A 68 -2.36 4.83 -21.47
C LYS A 68 -2.37 3.53 -22.29
N LYS A 69 -1.59 3.48 -23.38
CA LYS A 69 -1.46 2.27 -24.22
C LYS A 69 -0.95 1.03 -23.47
N LEU A 70 -0.32 1.20 -22.31
CA LEU A 70 0.29 0.13 -21.51
C LEU A 70 -0.65 -0.36 -20.40
N GLU A 71 -1.81 0.27 -20.19
CA GLU A 71 -2.68 0.06 -19.01
C GLU A 71 -3.09 -1.40 -18.82
N LYS A 72 -3.44 -2.09 -19.91
CA LYS A 72 -3.87 -3.50 -19.84
C LYS A 72 -2.75 -4.40 -19.34
N ASN A 73 -1.53 -4.22 -19.87
CA ASN A 73 -0.38 -5.05 -19.47
C ASN A 73 -0.02 -4.80 -18.00
N ILE A 74 -0.13 -3.55 -17.54
CA ILE A 74 0.09 -3.19 -16.14
C ILE A 74 -0.98 -3.80 -15.24
N ALA A 75 -2.25 -3.72 -15.65
CA ALA A 75 -3.36 -4.29 -14.90
C ALA A 75 -3.20 -5.81 -14.77
N ASP A 76 -2.98 -6.52 -15.88
CA ASP A 76 -2.76 -7.96 -15.91
C ASP A 76 -1.60 -8.37 -14.99
N PHE A 77 -0.49 -7.61 -15.02
CA PHE A 77 0.64 -7.83 -14.13
C PHE A 77 0.28 -7.63 -12.65
N LEU A 78 -0.38 -6.51 -12.30
CA LEU A 78 -0.76 -6.21 -10.93
C LEU A 78 -1.76 -7.23 -10.37
N PHE A 79 -2.75 -7.65 -11.16
CA PHE A 79 -3.67 -8.73 -10.77
C PHE A 79 -2.90 -10.00 -10.41
N SER A 80 -1.99 -10.45 -11.28
CA SER A 80 -1.19 -11.67 -11.03
C SER A 80 -0.27 -11.60 -9.80
N LYS A 81 -0.05 -10.40 -9.24
CA LYS A 81 0.84 -10.20 -8.08
C LYS A 81 0.09 -9.97 -6.78
N ILE A 82 -1.19 -9.65 -6.86
CA ILE A 82 -2.00 -9.25 -5.71
C ILE A 82 -3.16 -10.23 -5.48
N GLU A 83 -3.46 -11.13 -6.43
CA GLU A 83 -4.53 -12.13 -6.31
C GLU A 83 -4.44 -13.02 -5.06
N ASP A 84 -3.23 -13.28 -4.54
CA ASP A 84 -3.04 -14.06 -3.32
C ASP A 84 -3.24 -13.25 -2.03
N LEU A 85 -3.37 -11.91 -2.13
CA LEU A 85 -3.44 -11.00 -0.98
C LEU A 85 -4.86 -10.51 -0.70
N ALA A 86 -5.77 -10.63 -1.67
CA ALA A 86 -7.15 -10.17 -1.52
C ALA A 86 -8.11 -10.94 -2.43
N ILE A 87 -9.36 -11.05 -1.99
CA ILE A 87 -10.40 -11.74 -2.74
C ILE A 87 -10.86 -10.92 -3.94
N ASN A 88 -10.97 -9.60 -3.77
CA ASN A 88 -11.45 -8.69 -4.79
C ASN A 88 -10.41 -7.60 -5.05
N ILE A 89 -10.08 -7.39 -6.32
CA ILE A 89 -9.08 -6.39 -6.73
C ILE A 89 -9.71 -5.47 -7.77
N GLU A 90 -9.61 -4.18 -7.54
CA GLU A 90 -9.97 -3.13 -8.47
C GLU A 90 -8.72 -2.32 -8.84
N ILE A 91 -8.56 -2.00 -10.12
CA ILE A 91 -7.48 -1.13 -10.59
C ILE A 91 -8.09 0.02 -11.39
N LYS A 92 -7.83 1.26 -10.95
CA LYS A 92 -8.29 2.48 -11.61
C LYS A 92 -7.11 3.27 -12.12
N PHE A 93 -7.10 3.58 -13.41
CA PHE A 93 -6.10 4.45 -14.01
C PHE A 93 -6.61 5.89 -14.08
N THR A 94 -5.79 6.83 -13.62
CA THR A 94 -6.02 8.27 -13.77
C THR A 94 -4.87 8.88 -14.57
N TYR A 95 -5.19 9.48 -15.71
CA TYR A 95 -4.20 10.06 -16.61
C TYR A 95 -4.08 11.56 -16.43
N PHE A 96 -2.85 12.07 -16.48
CA PHE A 96 -2.58 13.50 -16.44
C PHE A 96 -1.70 13.95 -17.61
N SER A 97 -1.91 15.20 -18.02
CA SER A 97 -1.04 15.86 -19.00
C SER A 97 0.27 16.27 -18.33
N LYS A 98 1.40 16.00 -18.98
CA LYS A 98 2.72 16.46 -18.52
C LYS A 98 2.80 17.98 -18.42
N ALA A 99 2.02 18.72 -19.21
CA ALA A 99 1.97 20.18 -19.14
C ALA A 99 1.36 20.70 -17.82
N ASN A 100 0.57 19.87 -17.14
CA ASN A 100 -0.08 20.18 -15.87
C ASN A 100 0.63 19.52 -14.68
N HIS A 101 1.84 19.02 -14.88
CA HIS A 101 2.64 18.36 -13.85
C HIS A 101 3.92 19.16 -13.59
N PHE A 102 4.04 19.68 -12.38
CA PHE A 102 5.18 20.49 -11.95
C PHE A 102 5.98 19.71 -10.90
N LYS A 103 7.32 19.72 -11.05
CA LYS A 103 8.25 18.98 -10.19
C LYS A 103 9.37 19.92 -9.78
N HIS A 104 9.73 19.87 -8.51
CA HIS A 104 10.97 20.46 -7.98
C HIS A 104 11.78 19.33 -7.35
N VAL A 105 13.07 19.27 -7.68
CA VAL A 105 14.02 18.32 -7.08
C VAL A 105 15.11 19.13 -6.43
N ASN A 106 15.40 18.83 -5.17
CA ASN A 106 16.55 19.39 -4.50
C ASN A 106 17.80 18.63 -4.95
N GLU A 107 18.76 19.32 -5.58
CA GLU A 107 19.99 18.72 -6.12
C GLU A 107 21.02 18.40 -5.03
N ASP A 108 20.87 18.97 -3.83
CA ASP A 108 21.78 18.75 -2.69
C ASP A 108 21.54 17.40 -1.99
N TYR A 109 20.45 16.70 -2.33
CA TYR A 109 20.03 15.44 -1.69
C TYR A 109 19.71 14.36 -2.74
N PRO A 110 19.92 13.07 -2.43
CA PRO A 110 19.42 12.01 -3.29
C PRO A 110 17.90 12.06 -3.37
N LEU A 111 17.34 11.74 -4.55
CA LEU A 111 15.89 11.75 -4.76
C LEU A 111 15.13 10.80 -3.83
N TYR A 112 15.75 9.66 -3.48
CA TYR A 112 15.20 8.68 -2.55
C TYR A 112 16.28 8.26 -1.54
N ILE A 113 15.84 7.97 -0.31
CA ILE A 113 16.67 7.34 0.71
C ILE A 113 16.85 5.86 0.35
N THR A 114 18.04 5.33 0.59
CA THR A 114 18.36 3.91 0.38
C THR A 114 18.58 3.21 1.71
N GLU A 115 18.54 1.88 1.74
CA GLU A 115 18.86 1.08 2.94
C GLU A 115 20.21 1.46 3.57
N ALA A 116 21.17 1.94 2.77
CA ALA A 116 22.48 2.40 3.27
C ALA A 116 22.41 3.69 4.11
N ASN A 117 21.34 4.48 3.98
CA ASN A 117 21.20 5.80 4.60
C ASN A 117 19.95 5.89 5.50
N VAL A 118 19.22 4.79 5.71
CA VAL A 118 18.11 4.72 6.67
C VAL A 118 18.69 4.68 8.08
N VAL A 119 18.26 5.60 8.94
CA VAL A 119 18.59 5.56 10.37
C VAL A 119 17.55 4.68 11.06
N HIS A 120 18.00 3.56 11.60
CA HIS A 120 17.19 2.72 12.49
C HIS A 120 17.25 3.34 13.89
N ILE A 121 16.14 3.91 14.34
CA ILE A 121 15.97 4.23 15.76
C ILE A 121 15.45 2.94 16.37
N GLU A 122 16.29 2.26 17.14
CA GLU A 122 15.83 1.19 18.02
C GLU A 122 14.96 1.89 19.07
N ASP A 123 13.66 1.61 19.07
CA ASP A 123 12.82 1.96 20.21
C ASP A 123 13.45 1.25 21.42
N GLU A 124 13.98 2.03 22.37
CA GLU A 124 14.37 1.50 23.68
C GLU A 124 13.15 0.77 24.22
N THR A 125 13.18 -0.55 24.16
CA THR A 125 12.23 -1.41 24.84
C THR A 125 12.30 -1.03 26.31
N ASP A 126 11.26 -0.38 26.82
CA ASP A 126 10.98 -0.27 28.25
C ASP A 126 10.81 -1.69 28.80
N GLU A 127 11.93 -2.35 29.08
CA GLU A 127 12.02 -3.53 29.93
C GLU A 127 11.76 -3.09 31.37
N GLU A 128 10.49 -3.09 31.80
CA GLU A 128 10.15 -3.38 33.19
C GLU A 128 9.18 -4.56 33.24
N GLU A 129 9.73 -5.72 33.61
CA GLU A 129 9.00 -6.91 34.02
C GLU A 129 8.08 -6.63 35.24
N SER A 130 6.84 -7.13 35.20
CA SER A 130 6.28 -7.86 36.35
C SER A 130 5.13 -8.76 35.90
N GLU A 131 5.34 -10.07 36.02
CA GLU A 131 4.31 -11.10 36.02
C GLU A 131 3.36 -10.88 37.21
N GLU A 132 2.06 -10.71 36.98
CA GLU A 132 1.00 -11.14 37.90
C GLU A 132 -0.22 -11.58 37.06
N GLU A 133 -0.42 -12.90 36.98
CA GLU A 133 -1.71 -13.51 36.65
C GLU A 133 -2.74 -13.10 37.72
N ASP A 134 -3.89 -12.54 37.33
CA ASP A 134 -5.19 -13.10 37.73
C ASP A 134 -6.43 -12.33 37.16
N ALA A 135 -7.28 -13.13 36.50
CA ALA A 135 -8.74 -13.20 36.70
C ALA A 135 -9.72 -12.25 35.97
N PHE A 136 -10.60 -12.90 35.18
CA PHE A 136 -11.92 -12.50 34.66
C PHE A 136 -12.04 -11.41 33.56
N LEU A 137 -12.08 -11.88 32.31
CA LEU A 137 -12.95 -11.26 31.29
C LEU A 137 -13.95 -12.34 30.82
N GLU A 138 -15.18 -12.22 31.33
CA GLU A 138 -16.31 -13.03 30.89
C GLU A 138 -16.53 -12.87 29.39
N ASP A 139 -16.83 -14.00 28.74
CA ASP A 139 -17.13 -14.14 27.33
C ASP A 139 -18.26 -13.19 26.88
N PRO A 140 -18.00 -12.25 25.93
CA PRO A 140 -19.02 -11.33 25.43
C PRO A 140 -20.20 -12.03 24.71
N LEU A 141 -20.12 -13.33 24.44
CA LEU A 141 -21.21 -14.12 23.85
C LEU A 141 -22.34 -14.46 24.83
N ASN A 142 -22.16 -14.26 26.14
CA ASN A 142 -23.19 -14.59 27.13
C ASN A 142 -24.27 -13.49 27.33
N ILE A 143 -24.01 -12.26 26.86
CA ILE A 143 -24.95 -11.13 26.96
C ILE A 143 -26.12 -11.25 25.96
N LEU A 144 -25.95 -12.04 24.89
CA LEU A 144 -26.94 -12.17 23.81
C LEU A 144 -28.05 -13.22 24.09
N LYS A 145 -27.99 -13.97 25.19
CA LYS A 145 -28.98 -15.02 25.50
C LYS A 145 -30.13 -14.61 26.43
N GLU A 146 -30.12 -13.39 26.98
CA GLU A 146 -31.22 -12.88 27.83
C GLU A 146 -32.18 -11.92 27.12
N VAL A 147 -32.06 -11.73 25.80
CA VAL A 147 -32.91 -10.79 25.03
C VAL A 147 -33.73 -11.47 23.91
N LEU A 148 -33.95 -12.78 23.99
CA LEU A 148 -34.91 -13.50 23.11
C LEU A 148 -35.88 -14.36 23.90
#